data_AF-A0A7K2NP36-F1
#
_entry.id   AF-A0A7K2NP36-F1
#
_cell.length_a   1.000
_cell.length_b   1.000
_cell.length_c   1.000
_cell.angle_alpha   90.00
_cell.angle_beta   90.00
_cell.angle_gamma   90.00
#
_symmetry.space_group_name_H-M   'P 1'
#
loop_
_entity.id
_entity.type
_entity.pdbx_description
1 polymer ?
#
loop_
_entity_poly.entity_id
_entity_poly.type
_entity_poly.pdbx_seq_one_letter_code
_entity_poly.pdbx_strand_id
1 'polypeptide(L)'
;ATTAVPAVVAAAREAAPDPAVWFLLYPHPRREVTEALVRRAEGAGCTALVVTADSPRFGRRTRDLRNGFDDLPPGYAAENMRDLPGTPPGTLTDIPMHPAASWRDFAETVGTTSLPVWVKGVLHPADARLAVEH
;
A
#
# COMPACT_ATOMS: atom_id res chain seq x y z
N ALA A 1 6.32 12.98 12.79
CA ALA A 1 6.85 11.74 12.19
C ALA A 1 5.66 10.91 11.72
N THR A 2 5.81 10.19 10.61
CA THR A 2 4.88 9.11 10.24
C THR A 2 5.13 7.90 11.15
N THR A 3 4.18 6.97 11.22
CA THR A 3 4.33 5.74 12.01
C THR A 3 3.91 4.54 11.17
N ALA A 4 4.48 3.37 11.48
CA ALA A 4 4.09 2.12 10.83
C ALA A 4 2.69 1.67 11.29
N VAL A 5 2.03 0.86 10.47
CA VAL A 5 0.65 0.41 10.69
C VAL A 5 0.38 -0.27 12.05
N PRO A 6 1.32 -1.01 12.69
CA PRO A 6 1.06 -1.55 14.04
C PRO A 6 0.75 -0.47 15.07
N ALA A 7 1.44 0.67 15.02
CA ALA A 7 1.19 1.79 15.94
C ALA A 7 -0.17 2.46 15.67
N VAL A 8 -0.59 2.51 14.39
CA VAL A 8 -1.90 3.03 13.99
C VAL A 8 -3.02 2.13 14.52
N VAL A 9 -2.89 0.80 14.38
CA VAL A 9 -3.88 -0.14 14.90
C VAL A 9 -3.94 -0.11 16.43
N ALA A 10 -2.80 -0.03 17.11
CA ALA A 10 -2.75 0.11 18.57
C ALA A 10 -3.52 1.35 19.04
N ALA A 11 -3.26 2.51 18.45
CA ALA A 11 -3.98 3.74 18.77
C ALA A 11 -5.49 3.65 18.47
N ALA A 12 -5.87 2.98 17.37
CA ALA A 12 -7.29 2.78 17.05
C ALA A 12 -8.01 1.89 18.09
N ARG A 13 -7.32 0.89 18.65
CA ARG A 13 -7.86 0.00 19.69
C ARG A 13 -8.07 0.70 21.03
N GLU A 14 -7.29 1.74 21.31
CA GLU A 14 -7.51 2.61 22.47
C GLU A 14 -8.81 3.43 22.32
N ALA A 15 -9.17 3.77 21.08
CA ALA A 15 -10.37 4.57 20.78
C ALA A 15 -11.64 3.73 20.64
N ALA A 16 -11.55 2.48 20.18
CA ALA A 16 -12.69 1.58 20.00
C ALA A 16 -12.27 0.10 20.17
N PRO A 17 -13.15 -0.78 20.70
CA PRO A 17 -12.80 -2.17 20.98
C PRO A 17 -12.44 -2.99 19.72
N ASP A 18 -13.17 -2.80 18.62
CA ASP A 18 -12.95 -3.52 17.35
C ASP A 18 -12.87 -2.51 16.18
N PRO A 19 -11.78 -1.74 16.06
CA PRO A 19 -11.68 -0.69 15.06
C PRO A 19 -11.47 -1.28 13.66
N ALA A 20 -12.15 -0.72 12.67
CA ALA A 20 -11.87 -1.03 11.28
C ALA A 20 -10.65 -0.21 10.81
N VAL A 21 -9.49 -0.86 10.73
CA VAL A 21 -8.27 -0.25 10.18
C VAL A 21 -7.90 -0.97 8.90
N TRP A 22 -7.89 -0.24 7.79
CA TRP A 22 -7.57 -0.79 6.47
C TRP A 22 -6.18 -0.35 6.04
N PHE A 23 -5.46 -1.24 5.36
CA PHE A 23 -4.13 -0.93 4.84
C PHE A 23 -4.17 -0.70 3.33
N LEU A 24 -3.85 0.53 2.92
CA LEU A 24 -3.70 0.87 1.50
C LEU A 24 -2.34 0.42 1.00
N LEU A 25 -2.34 -0.42 -0.04
CA LEU A 25 -1.18 -1.02 -0.67
C LEU A 25 -0.99 -0.48 -2.10
N TYR A 26 0.23 -0.06 -2.40
CA TYR A 26 0.71 0.07 -3.78
C TYR A 26 1.44 -1.22 -4.16
N PRO A 27 0.99 -1.96 -5.20
CA PRO A 27 1.71 -3.13 -5.67
C PRO A 27 3.16 -2.77 -6.06
N HIS A 28 4.11 -3.46 -5.44
CA HIS A 28 5.53 -3.24 -5.67
C HIS A 28 6.04 -4.23 -6.76
N PRO A 29 6.94 -3.82 -7.68
CA PRO A 29 7.46 -4.71 -8.74
C PRO A 29 8.18 -5.95 -8.23
N ARG A 30 8.76 -5.83 -7.04
CA ARG A 30 9.30 -6.95 -6.26
C ARG A 30 8.19 -7.58 -5.42
N ARG A 31 7.76 -8.78 -5.78
CA ARG A 31 6.65 -9.50 -5.13
C ARG A 31 6.88 -9.70 -3.63
N GLU A 32 8.12 -10.02 -3.23
CA GLU A 32 8.49 -10.24 -1.84
C GLU A 32 8.27 -9.00 -0.96
N VAL A 33 8.34 -7.79 -1.55
CA VAL A 33 8.01 -6.54 -0.85
C VAL A 33 6.51 -6.44 -0.62
N THR A 34 5.70 -6.66 -1.65
CA THR A 34 4.24 -6.67 -1.55
C THR A 34 3.77 -7.66 -0.48
N GLU A 35 4.28 -8.89 -0.51
CA GLU A 35 3.94 -9.91 0.48
C GLU A 35 4.38 -9.55 1.91
N ALA A 36 5.54 -8.91 2.06
CA ALA A 36 6.00 -8.44 3.38
C ALA A 36 5.10 -7.32 3.93
N LEU A 37 4.62 -6.42 3.08
CA LEU A 37 3.66 -5.38 3.44
C LEU A 37 2.30 -5.97 3.83
N VAL A 38 1.81 -6.96 3.07
CA VAL A 38 0.59 -7.70 3.39
C VAL A 38 0.70 -8.37 4.76
N ARG A 39 1.77 -9.14 5.00
CA ARG A 39 2.01 -9.78 6.31
C ARG A 39 2.12 -8.76 7.44
N ARG A 40 2.72 -7.59 7.19
CA ARG A 40 2.81 -6.49 8.16
C ARG A 40 1.43 -5.93 8.49
N ALA A 41 0.54 -5.77 7.51
CA ALA A 41 -0.84 -5.32 7.72
C ALA A 41 -1.68 -6.37 8.49
N GLU A 42 -1.61 -7.64 8.09
CA GLU A 42 -2.28 -8.74 8.79
C GLU A 42 -1.80 -8.86 10.25
N GLY A 43 -0.48 -8.90 10.45
CA GLY A 43 0.12 -9.00 11.78
C GLY A 43 -0.17 -7.79 12.68
N ALA A 44 -0.40 -6.62 12.08
CA ALA A 44 -0.83 -5.43 12.82
C ALA A 44 -2.29 -5.52 13.28
N GLY A 45 -3.11 -6.39 12.67
CA GLY A 45 -4.54 -6.50 12.94
C GLY A 45 -5.40 -5.58 12.06
N CYS A 46 -4.92 -5.24 10.84
CA CYS A 46 -5.78 -4.60 9.84
C CYS A 46 -6.94 -5.53 9.46
N THR A 47 -8.09 -4.94 9.14
CA THR A 47 -9.33 -5.67 8.83
C THR A 47 -9.63 -5.74 7.32
N ALA A 48 -8.88 -5.02 6.49
CA ALA A 48 -8.94 -5.14 5.03
C ALA A 48 -7.65 -4.59 4.38
N LEU A 49 -7.41 -5.02 3.14
CA LEU A 49 -6.43 -4.42 2.24
C LEU A 49 -7.12 -3.56 1.19
N VAL A 50 -6.50 -2.45 0.81
CA VAL A 50 -6.96 -1.58 -0.28
C VAL A 50 -5.85 -1.48 -1.32
N VAL A 51 -5.95 -2.23 -2.42
CA VAL A 51 -4.95 -2.25 -3.48
C VAL A 51 -5.22 -1.12 -4.46
N THR A 52 -4.22 -0.26 -4.68
CA THR A 52 -4.33 0.87 -5.61
C THR A 52 -4.03 0.45 -7.04
N ALA A 53 -4.98 0.70 -7.95
CA ALA A 53 -4.88 0.38 -9.39
C ALA A 53 -4.83 1.61 -10.31
N ASP A 54 -5.11 2.82 -9.80
CA ASP A 54 -5.21 4.07 -10.59
C ASP A 54 -3.90 4.83 -10.78
N SER A 55 -2.79 4.33 -10.26
CA SER A 55 -1.52 5.07 -10.16
C SER A 55 -0.33 4.30 -10.77
N PRO A 56 -0.39 3.89 -12.05
CA PRO A 56 0.74 3.22 -12.72
C PRO A 56 1.91 4.17 -13.02
N ARG A 57 1.67 5.49 -12.92
CA ARG A 57 2.62 6.59 -13.09
C ARG A 57 2.25 7.73 -12.15
N PHE A 58 3.22 8.58 -11.82
CA PHE A 58 2.93 9.83 -11.14
C PHE A 58 2.12 10.77 -12.04
N GLY A 59 1.02 11.30 -11.51
CA GLY A 59 0.29 12.37 -12.18
C GLY A 59 1.11 13.67 -12.23
N ARG A 60 0.88 14.48 -13.26
CA ARG A 60 1.56 15.78 -13.39
C ARG A 60 0.91 16.83 -12.48
N ARG A 61 1.46 16.99 -11.28
CA ARG A 61 0.98 17.95 -10.27
C ARG A 61 1.71 19.28 -10.40
N THR A 62 1.10 20.24 -11.10
CA THR A 62 1.74 21.55 -11.35
C THR A 62 2.07 22.34 -10.08
N ARG A 63 1.28 22.17 -9.01
CA ARG A 63 1.58 22.76 -7.69
C ARG A 63 2.88 22.23 -7.12
N ASP A 64 3.07 20.92 -7.14
CA ASP A 64 4.24 20.26 -6.56
C ASP A 64 5.50 20.65 -7.34
N LEU A 65 5.40 20.70 -8.69
CA LEU A 65 6.48 21.21 -9.56
C LEU A 65 6.84 22.69 -9.29
N ARG A 66 5.85 23.56 -9.09
CA ARG A 66 6.11 24.99 -8.79
C ARG A 66 6.80 25.20 -7.45
N ASN A 67 6.54 24.31 -6.50
CA ASN A 67 7.06 24.39 -5.14
C ASN A 67 8.29 23.50 -4.90
N GLY A 68 8.77 22.79 -5.92
CA GLY A 68 9.91 21.87 -5.78
C GLY A 68 9.64 20.71 -4.81
N PHE A 69 8.41 20.21 -4.75
CA PHE A 69 8.06 19.05 -3.92
C PHE A 69 8.25 17.76 -4.73
N ASP A 70 9.44 17.17 -4.61
CA ASP A 70 9.84 15.92 -5.26
C ASP A 70 10.00 14.74 -4.28
N ASP A 71 10.24 15.02 -3.00
CA ASP A 71 10.31 14.01 -1.93
C ASP A 71 9.82 14.55 -0.57
N LEU A 72 9.73 13.67 0.43
CA LEU A 72 9.39 14.02 1.80
C LEU A 72 10.46 14.93 2.43
N PRO A 73 10.07 15.91 3.27
CA PRO A 73 11.04 16.74 3.99
C PRO A 73 11.93 15.92 4.94
N PRO A 74 13.12 16.42 5.31
CA PRO A 74 14.00 15.77 6.28
C PRO A 74 13.27 15.39 7.58
N GLY A 75 13.49 14.16 8.06
CA GLY A 75 12.86 13.62 9.27
C GLY A 75 11.48 12.97 9.04
N TYR A 76 10.98 12.94 7.80
CA TYR A 76 9.80 12.17 7.42
C TYR A 76 10.20 10.97 6.56
N ALA A 77 9.41 9.89 6.66
CA ALA A 77 9.65 8.66 5.93
C ALA A 77 8.33 7.93 5.65
N ALA A 78 8.33 6.99 4.70
CA ALA A 78 7.26 6.00 4.62
C ALA A 78 7.61 4.84 5.56
N GLU A 79 7.25 4.90 6.84
CA GLU A 79 7.71 3.93 7.85
C GLU A 79 7.29 2.48 7.57
N ASN A 80 6.17 2.27 6.89
CA ASN A 80 5.80 0.93 6.42
C ASN A 80 6.74 0.37 5.35
N MET A 81 7.66 1.17 4.80
CA MET A 81 8.66 0.73 3.83
C MET A 81 10.02 0.42 4.46
N ARG A 82 10.14 0.53 5.78
CA ARG A 82 11.37 0.21 6.50
C ARG A 82 11.54 -1.30 6.65
N ASP A 83 12.79 -1.77 6.55
CA ASP A 83 13.20 -3.16 6.81
C ASP A 83 12.43 -4.18 5.98
N LEU A 84 12.22 -3.87 4.71
CA LEU A 84 11.59 -4.78 3.75
C LEU A 84 12.62 -5.72 3.12
N PRO A 85 12.18 -6.86 2.55
CA PRO A 85 13.09 -7.81 1.92
C PRO A 85 13.98 -7.17 0.84
N GLY A 86 15.22 -7.64 0.75
CA GLY A 86 16.18 -7.17 -0.26
C GLY A 86 16.91 -5.87 0.09
N THR A 87 16.73 -5.32 1.29
CA THR A 87 17.43 -4.11 1.75
C THR A 87 18.10 -4.31 3.13
N PRO A 88 19.23 -3.63 3.44
CA PRO A 88 19.86 -3.71 4.76
C PRO A 88 18.95 -3.20 5.90
N PRO A 89 19.16 -3.64 7.15
CA PRO A 89 18.44 -3.10 8.30
C PRO A 89 18.57 -1.57 8.43
N GLY A 90 17.49 -0.91 8.83
CA GLY A 90 17.36 0.53 8.97
C GLY A 90 17.03 1.27 7.67
N THR A 91 17.02 0.60 6.52
CA THR A 91 16.80 1.25 5.22
C THR A 91 15.33 1.32 4.82
N LEU A 92 15.01 2.31 3.99
CA LEU A 92 13.69 2.49 3.39
C LEU A 92 13.72 1.95 1.97
N THR A 93 12.71 1.15 1.63
CA THR A 93 12.43 0.78 0.24
C THR A 93 11.56 1.84 -0.41
N ASP A 94 11.87 2.21 -1.66
CA ASP A 94 11.05 3.16 -2.41
C ASP A 94 9.65 2.62 -2.69
N ILE A 95 8.69 3.53 -2.95
CA ILE A 95 7.36 3.19 -3.47
C ILE A 95 7.37 3.53 -4.96
N PRO A 96 7.88 2.64 -5.85
CA PRO A 96 7.90 2.91 -7.28
C PRO A 96 6.49 2.84 -7.86
N MET A 97 6.24 3.64 -8.89
CA MET A 97 5.08 3.43 -9.75
C MET A 97 5.28 2.18 -10.59
N HIS A 98 4.28 1.31 -10.64
CA HIS A 98 4.34 0.02 -11.32
C HIS A 98 3.51 0.03 -12.62
N PRO A 99 4.06 0.51 -13.76
CA PRO A 99 3.30 0.62 -15.00
C PRO A 99 2.90 -0.72 -15.63
N ALA A 100 3.65 -1.77 -15.31
CA ALA A 100 3.42 -3.11 -15.85
C ALA A 100 2.42 -3.92 -14.99
N ALA A 101 1.79 -3.29 -14.00
CA ALA A 101 0.88 -3.99 -13.09
C ALA A 101 -0.35 -4.46 -13.87
N SER A 102 -0.83 -5.65 -13.54
CA SER A 102 -1.91 -6.32 -14.24
C SER A 102 -2.86 -7.01 -13.26
N TRP A 103 -4.00 -7.48 -13.76
CA TRP A 103 -4.95 -8.28 -12.97
C TRP A 103 -4.35 -9.58 -12.44
N ARG A 104 -3.30 -10.10 -13.09
CA ARG A 104 -2.54 -11.24 -12.57
C ARG A 104 -1.83 -10.87 -11.26
N ASP A 105 -1.14 -9.73 -11.21
CA ASP A 105 -0.44 -9.27 -10.01
C ASP A 105 -1.42 -8.99 -8.87
N PHE A 106 -2.61 -8.47 -9.21
CA PHE A 106 -3.71 -8.31 -8.27
C PHE A 106 -4.17 -9.65 -7.69
N ALA A 107 -4.50 -10.64 -8.54
CA ALA A 107 -4.92 -11.98 -8.10
C ALA A 107 -3.84 -12.68 -7.27
N GLU A 108 -2.56 -12.54 -7.64
CA GLU A 108 -1.44 -13.05 -6.85
C GLU A 108 -1.38 -12.38 -5.46
N THR A 109 -1.68 -11.08 -5.36
CA THR A 109 -1.75 -10.36 -4.08
C THR A 109 -2.95 -10.85 -3.24
N VAL A 110 -4.13 -10.98 -3.84
CA VAL A 110 -5.33 -11.51 -3.17
C VAL A 110 -5.05 -12.92 -2.61
N GLY A 111 -4.37 -13.77 -3.38
CA GLY A 111 -3.99 -15.12 -2.95
C GLY A 111 -2.97 -15.19 -1.81
N THR A 112 -2.37 -14.08 -1.39
CA THR A 112 -1.40 -14.03 -0.28
C THR A 112 -1.99 -13.65 1.07
N THR A 113 -3.29 -13.30 1.12
CA THR A 113 -3.94 -12.82 2.33
C THR A 113 -5.29 -13.51 2.57
N SER A 114 -5.72 -13.49 3.83
CA SER A 114 -7.09 -13.86 4.22
C SER A 114 -7.99 -12.64 4.45
N LEU A 115 -7.43 -11.42 4.38
CA LEU A 115 -8.19 -10.19 4.56
C LEU A 115 -9.10 -9.93 3.35
N PRO A 116 -10.28 -9.32 3.56
CA PRO A 116 -11.02 -8.70 2.48
C PRO A 116 -10.15 -7.72 1.70
N VAL A 117 -10.19 -7.79 0.37
CA VAL A 117 -9.41 -6.93 -0.52
C VAL A 117 -10.34 -6.01 -1.32
N TRP A 118 -10.01 -4.72 -1.31
CA TRP A 118 -10.69 -3.70 -2.11
C TRP A 118 -9.77 -3.20 -3.23
N VAL A 119 -10.31 -3.01 -4.43
CA VAL A 119 -9.60 -2.32 -5.52
C VAL A 119 -9.94 -0.84 -5.49
N LYS A 120 -8.95 0.01 -5.22
CA LYS A 120 -9.08 1.46 -5.31
C LYS A 120 -8.67 1.94 -6.70
N GLY A 121 -9.55 2.71 -7.34
CA GLY A 121 -9.25 3.40 -8.60
C GLY A 121 -10.04 2.93 -9.81
N VAL A 122 -11.00 2.01 -9.62
CA VAL A 122 -11.88 1.54 -10.70
C VAL A 122 -12.82 2.65 -11.15
N LEU A 123 -12.79 2.97 -12.45
CA LEU A 123 -13.63 4.00 -13.07
C LEU A 123 -14.43 3.49 -14.28
N HIS A 124 -14.20 2.25 -14.72
CA HIS A 124 -14.88 1.65 -15.86
C HIS A 124 -15.61 0.36 -15.44
N PRO A 125 -16.85 0.10 -15.90
CA PRO A 125 -17.62 -1.07 -15.48
C PRO A 125 -17.00 -2.41 -15.89
N ALA A 126 -16.17 -2.45 -16.93
CA ALA A 126 -15.42 -3.67 -17.26
C ALA A 126 -14.39 -4.02 -16.17
N ASP A 127 -13.70 -3.01 -15.63
CA ASP A 127 -12.70 -3.19 -14.57
C ASP A 127 -13.37 -3.60 -13.25
N ALA A 128 -14.60 -3.13 -13.00
CA ALA A 128 -15.38 -3.58 -11.85
C ALA A 128 -15.73 -5.08 -11.92
N ARG A 129 -15.95 -5.62 -13.12
CA ARG A 129 -16.18 -7.07 -13.31
C ARG A 129 -14.88 -7.85 -13.10
N LEU A 130 -13.78 -7.39 -13.71
CA LEU A 130 -12.47 -8.01 -13.54
C LEU A 130 -12.02 -8.02 -12.07
N ALA A 131 -12.31 -6.95 -11.31
CA ALA A 131 -12.02 -6.90 -9.87
C ALA A 131 -12.77 -7.93 -9.02
N VAL A 132 -13.91 -8.46 -9.51
CA VAL A 132 -14.68 -9.51 -8.83
C VAL A 132 -14.24 -10.90 -9.28
N GLU A 133 -13.74 -11.03 -10.51
CA GLU A 133 -13.28 -12.29 -11.10
C GLU A 133 -11.89 -12.73 -10.60
N HIS A 134 -11.07 -11.77 -10.14
CA HIS A 134 -9.69 -11.96 -9.69
C HIS A 134 -9.55 -11.83 -8.16
#